data_AF-A0A524BCL5-F1
#
_entry.id   AF-A0A524BCL5-F1
#
_cell.length_a   1.000
_cell.length_b   1.000
_cell.length_c   1.000
_cell.angle_alpha   90.00
_cell.angle_beta   90.00
_cell.angle_gamma   90.00
#
_symmetry.space_group_name_H-M   'P 1'
#
loop_
_entity.id
_entity.type
_entity.pdbx_description
1 polymer ?
#
loop_
_entity_poly.entity_id
_entity_poly.type
_entity_poly.pdbx_seq_one_letter_code
_entity_poly.pdbx_strand_id
1 'polypeptide(L)'
;MRWLTVSLLALIALLQYPLWLGKGGWLKVWEYDRQVQQQKEVTRKLEIRNAGLDAEVRDLKQGYDAIEERARFELGMVKQDETFVQIPEKIPGK
;
A
#
# COMPACT_ATOMS: atom_id res chain seq x y z
N MET A 1 54.31 36.71 8.38
CA MET A 1 53.53 36.51 7.13
C MET A 1 53.17 35.04 6.87
N ARG A 2 54.12 34.09 6.75
CA ARG A 2 53.82 32.67 6.44
C ARG A 2 52.97 31.90 7.46
N TRP A 3 53.02 32.29 8.74
CA TRP A 3 52.23 31.64 9.80
C TRP A 3 50.75 32.04 9.77
N LEU A 4 50.46 33.28 9.37
CA LEU A 4 49.10 33.77 9.24
C LEU A 4 48.37 33.02 8.12
N THR A 5 49.04 32.78 7.00
CA THR A 5 48.49 32.03 5.87
C THR A 5 48.22 30.58 6.22
N VAL A 6 49.11 29.92 6.98
CA VAL A 6 48.90 28.53 7.43
C VAL A 6 47.72 28.44 8.39
N SER A 7 47.60 29.39 9.33
CA SER A 7 46.47 29.44 10.27
C SER A 7 45.14 29.66 9.54
N LEU A 8 45.12 30.55 8.55
CA LEU A 8 43.93 30.82 7.74
C LEU A 8 43.51 29.58 6.93
N LEU A 9 44.48 28.88 6.35
CA LEU A 9 44.24 27.68 5.54
C LEU A 9 43.74 26.52 6.42
N ALA A 10 44.28 26.39 7.63
CA ALA A 10 43.78 25.45 8.63
C ALA A 10 42.33 25.77 9.04
N LEU A 11 42.01 27.05 9.25
CA LEU A 11 40.64 27.48 9.58
C LEU A 11 39.64 27.17 8.45
N ILE A 12 40.04 27.40 7.19
CA ILE A 12 39.23 27.08 6.02
C ILE A 12 39.02 25.57 5.90
N ALA A 13 40.06 24.75 6.11
CA ALA A 13 39.95 23.30 6.10
C ALA A 13 39.02 22.79 7.22
N LEU A 14 39.10 23.39 8.41
CA LEU A 14 38.26 23.02 9.56
C LEU A 14 36.78 23.36 9.32
N LEU A 15 36.48 24.43 8.57
CA LEU A 15 35.13 24.78 8.14
C LEU A 15 34.64 23.93 6.95
N GLN A 16 35.53 23.54 6.03
CA GLN A 16 35.19 22.68 4.89
C GLN A 16 34.96 21.22 5.30
N TYR A 17 35.69 20.71 6.29
CA TYR A 17 35.58 19.33 6.76
C TYR A 17 34.14 18.90 7.16
N PRO A 18 33.37 19.70 7.94
CA PRO A 18 31.97 19.38 8.24
C PRO A 18 31.02 19.48 7.03
N LEU A 19 31.40 20.10 5.92
CA LEU A 19 30.60 20.02 4.68
C LEU A 19 30.78 18.66 3.98
N TRP A 20 31.95 18.04 4.15
CA TRP A 20 32.27 16.75 3.55
C TRP A 20 31.79 15.58 4.45
N LEU A 21 31.95 15.70 5.78
CA LEU A 21 31.62 14.65 6.75
C LEU A 21 30.51 15.00 7.76
N GLY A 22 29.96 16.22 7.72
CA GLY A 22 28.94 16.64 8.68
C GLY A 22 27.55 16.05 8.39
N LYS A 23 26.54 16.58 9.09
CA LYS A 23 25.20 15.98 9.20
C LYS A 23 24.46 15.78 7.86
N GLY A 24 24.89 16.44 6.78
CA GLY A 24 24.41 16.25 5.39
C GLY A 24 25.48 15.80 4.39
N GLY A 25 26.60 15.25 4.85
CA GLY A 25 27.69 14.80 3.97
C GLY A 25 27.28 13.65 3.05
N TRP A 26 27.93 13.56 1.88
CA TRP A 26 27.65 12.61 0.80
C TRP A 26 27.56 11.14 1.26
N LEU A 27 28.34 10.78 2.27
CA LEU A 27 28.38 9.43 2.83
C LEU A 27 27.05 9.03 3.48
N LYS A 28 26.39 9.99 4.15
CA LYS A 28 25.05 9.79 4.73
C LYS A 28 23.97 9.72 3.67
N VAL A 29 24.05 10.56 2.62
CA VAL A 29 23.07 10.53 1.52
C VAL A 29 23.05 9.16 0.85
N TRP A 30 24.22 8.54 0.66
CA TRP A 30 24.30 7.20 0.08
C TRP A 30 23.70 6.12 0.99
N GLU A 31 23.88 6.24 2.30
CA GLU A 31 23.31 5.31 3.28
C GLU A 31 21.78 5.48 3.43
N TYR A 32 21.28 6.72 3.44
CA TYR A 32 19.85 7.02 3.46
C TYR A 32 19.17 6.60 2.14
N ASP A 33 19.79 6.85 0.99
CA ASP A 33 19.25 6.40 -0.30
C ASP A 33 19.16 4.87 -0.34
N ARG A 34 20.20 4.17 0.12
CA ARG A 34 20.18 2.70 0.20
C ARG A 34 19.08 2.16 1.11
N GLN A 35 18.81 2.80 2.25
CA GLN A 35 17.70 2.41 3.14
C GLN A 35 16.33 2.65 2.49
N VAL A 36 16.16 3.78 1.78
CA VAL A 36 14.92 4.10 1.05
C VAL A 36 14.67 3.09 -0.08
N GLN A 37 15.71 2.71 -0.82
CA GLN A 37 15.59 1.71 -1.89
C GLN A 37 15.18 0.34 -1.34
N GLN A 38 15.78 -0.10 -0.22
CA GLN A 38 15.43 -1.36 0.42
C GLN A 38 13.97 -1.39 0.90
N GLN A 39 13.48 -0.31 1.49
CA GLN A 39 12.08 -0.24 1.93
C GLN A 39 11.09 -0.18 0.76
N LYS A 40 11.43 0.53 -0.33
CA LYS A 40 10.56 0.60 -1.52
C LYS A 40 10.34 -0.76 -2.16
N GLU A 41 11.38 -1.58 -2.28
CA GLU A 41 11.26 -2.92 -2.86
C GLU A 41 10.38 -3.86 -2.01
N VAL A 42 10.49 -3.77 -0.68
CA VAL A 42 9.64 -4.56 0.24
C VAL A 42 8.18 -4.12 0.15
N THR A 43 7.92 -2.80 0.17
CA THR A 43 6.56 -2.26 0.04
C THR A 43 5.93 -2.66 -1.28
N ARG A 44 6.64 -2.53 -2.40
CA ARG A 44 6.14 -2.95 -3.72
C ARG A 44 5.76 -4.44 -3.74
N LYS A 45 6.58 -5.30 -3.14
CA LYS A 45 6.27 -6.74 -3.07
C LYS A 45 5.02 -7.03 -2.23
N LEU A 46 4.83 -6.30 -1.12
CA LEU A 46 3.64 -6.42 -0.28
C LEU A 46 2.38 -5.93 -1.00
N GLU A 47 2.46 -4.81 -1.72
CA GLU A 47 1.35 -4.27 -2.52
C GLU A 47 0.87 -5.25 -3.59
N ILE A 48 1.79 -5.87 -4.33
CA ILE A 48 1.45 -6.89 -5.34
C ILE A 48 0.74 -8.09 -4.70
N ARG A 49 1.23 -8.57 -3.55
CA ARG A 49 0.59 -9.70 -2.84
C ARG A 49 -0.80 -9.34 -2.32
N ASN A 50 -0.96 -8.15 -1.73
CA ASN A 50 -2.26 -7.69 -1.26
C ASN A 50 -3.25 -7.53 -2.41
N ALA A 51 -2.82 -6.97 -3.56
CA ALA A 51 -3.67 -6.87 -4.73
C ALA A 51 -4.15 -8.24 -5.24
N GLY A 52 -3.29 -9.25 -5.20
CA GLY A 52 -3.65 -10.63 -5.52
C GLY A 52 -4.65 -11.23 -4.54
N LEU A 53 -4.39 -11.10 -3.22
CA LEU A 53 -5.30 -11.59 -2.18
C LEU A 53 -6.66 -10.90 -2.23
N ASP A 54 -6.70 -9.59 -2.47
CA ASP A 54 -7.94 -8.84 -2.63
C ASP A 54 -8.73 -9.31 -3.85
N ALA A 55 -8.05 -9.67 -4.94
CA ALA A 55 -8.71 -10.23 -6.12
C ALA A 55 -9.31 -11.61 -5.80
N GLU A 56 -8.57 -12.46 -5.09
CA GLU A 56 -9.04 -13.79 -4.66
C GLU A 56 -10.23 -13.69 -3.70
N VAL A 57 -10.19 -12.77 -2.73
CA VAL A 57 -11.33 -12.50 -1.82
C VAL A 57 -12.55 -12.00 -2.58
N ARG A 58 -12.38 -11.14 -3.59
CA ARG A 58 -13.49 -10.67 -4.43
C ARG A 58 -14.09 -11.80 -5.26
N ASP A 59 -13.25 -12.63 -5.87
CA ASP A 59 -13.68 -13.79 -6.66
C ASP A 59 -14.44 -14.81 -5.81
N LEU A 60 -13.92 -15.14 -4.62
CA LEU A 60 -14.59 -16.00 -3.65
C LEU A 60 -15.97 -15.45 -3.26
N LYS A 61 -16.07 -14.15 -2.94
CA LYS A 61 -17.36 -13.52 -2.60
C LYS A 61 -18.34 -13.55 -3.76
N GLN A 62 -17.92 -13.20 -4.97
CA GLN A 62 -18.77 -13.26 -6.16
C GLN A 62 -19.21 -14.69 -6.48
N GLY A 63 -18.36 -15.68 -6.25
CA GLY A 63 -18.70 -17.10 -6.39
C GLY A 63 -19.81 -17.52 -5.42
N TYR A 64 -19.76 -17.08 -4.16
CA TYR A 64 -20.84 -17.34 -3.20
C TYR A 64 -22.13 -16.62 -3.56
N ASP A 65 -22.07 -15.35 -3.95
CA ASP A 65 -23.24 -14.56 -4.34
C ASP A 65 -23.96 -15.19 -5.55
N ALA A 66 -23.19 -15.65 -6.56
CA ALA A 66 -23.75 -16.30 -7.74
C ALA A 66 -24.41 -17.65 -7.43
N ILE A 67 -23.84 -18.43 -6.49
CA ILE A 67 -24.42 -19.70 -6.04
C ILE A 67 -25.69 -19.44 -5.21
N GLU A 68 -25.66 -18.42 -4.36
CA GLU A 68 -26.80 -18.03 -3.53
C GLU A 68 -27.98 -17.53 -4.37
N GLU A 69 -27.73 -16.72 -5.40
CA GLU A 69 -28.75 -16.26 -6.34
C GLU A 69 -29.37 -17.44 -7.11
N ARG A 70 -28.55 -18.40 -7.56
CA ARG A 70 -29.03 -19.64 -8.19
C ARG A 70 -29.89 -20.48 -7.24
N ALA A 71 -29.47 -20.68 -5.99
CA ALA A 71 -30.21 -21.46 -5.01
C ALA A 71 -31.54 -20.78 -4.61
N ARG A 72 -31.57 -19.45 -4.52
CA ARG A 72 -32.78 -18.66 -4.28
C ARG A 72 -33.76 -18.77 -5.47
N PHE A 73 -33.24 -18.69 -6.70
CA PHE A 73 -34.07 -18.67 -7.92
C PHE A 73 -34.58 -20.06 -8.35
N GLU A 74 -33.72 -21.09 -8.32
CA GLU A 74 -34.06 -22.43 -8.81
C GLU A 74 -34.66 -23.34 -7.73
N LEU A 75 -34.18 -23.23 -6.48
CA LEU A 75 -34.59 -24.13 -5.39
C LEU A 75 -35.53 -23.46 -4.38
N GLY A 76 -35.82 -22.17 -4.54
CA GLY A 76 -36.64 -21.41 -3.60
C GLY A 76 -36.06 -21.41 -2.17
N MET A 77 -34.74 -21.56 -2.03
CA MET A 77 -34.10 -21.55 -0.71
C MET A 77 -34.23 -20.17 -0.07
N VAL A 78 -34.66 -20.15 1.19
CA VAL A 78 -34.74 -18.97 2.05
C VAL A 78 -33.86 -19.22 3.26
N LYS A 79 -33.05 -18.22 3.65
CA LYS A 79 -32.19 -18.32 4.83
C LYS A 79 -33.04 -18.39 6.11
N GLN A 80 -32.54 -19.01 7.18
CA GLN A 80 -33.32 -19.23 8.41
C GLN A 80 -33.90 -17.94 9.03
N ASP A 81 -33.28 -16.79 8.80
CA ASP A 81 -33.69 -15.49 9.33
C ASP A 81 -34.28 -14.54 8.27
N GLU A 82 -34.67 -15.04 7.09
CA GLU A 82 -35.22 -14.21 6.01
C GLU A 82 -36.73 -14.44 5.80
N THR A 83 -37.47 -13.34 5.61
CA THR A 83 -38.90 -13.37 5.28
C THR A 83 -39.07 -13.21 3.77
N PHE A 84 -39.45 -14.28 3.08
CA PHE A 84 -39.72 -14.25 1.64
C PHE A 84 -41.12 -13.70 1.36
N VAL A 85 -41.20 -12.57 0.64
CA VAL A 85 -42.47 -11.92 0.28
C VAL A 85 -42.69 -12.04 -1.23
N GLN A 86 -43.63 -12.88 -1.65
CA GLN A 86 -44.13 -12.88 -3.03
C GLN A 86 -45.21 -11.81 -3.16
N ILE A 87 -44.97 -10.82 -4.02
CA ILE A 87 -45.99 -9.83 -4.39
C ILE A 87 -46.81 -10.46 -5.52
N PRO A 88 -48.07 -10.85 -5.30
CA PRO A 88 -48.91 -11.34 -6.37
C PRO A 88 -49.08 -10.22 -7.40
N GLU A 89 -48.85 -10.54 -8.68
CA GLU A 89 -49.12 -9.62 -9.77
C GLU A 89 -50.58 -9.21 -9.68
N LYS A 90 -50.81 -7.89 -9.61
CA LYS A 90 -52.13 -7.33 -9.43
C LYS A 90 -52.96 -7.74 -10.65
N ILE A 91 -53.83 -8.73 -10.47
CA ILE A 91 -54.77 -9.17 -11.51
C ILE A 91 -55.50 -7.91 -12.00
N PRO A 92 -55.32 -7.49 -13.27
CA PRO A 92 -55.98 -6.31 -13.77
C PRO A 92 -57.46 -6.65 -13.96
N GLY A 93 -58.27 -6.23 -13.00
CA GLY A 93 -59.71 -6.09 -13.16
C GLY A 93 -60.55 -7.29 -12.73
N LYS A 94 -61.19 -7.16 -11.57
CA LYS A 94 -62.65 -7.19 -11.47
C LYS A 94 -63.10 -6.18 -10.43
#